data_AF-A0A1F6GFF1-F1
#
_entry.id   AF-A0A1F6GFF1-F1
#
_cell.length_a   1.000
_cell.length_b   1.000
_cell.length_c   1.000
_cell.angle_alpha   90.00
_cell.angle_beta   90.00
_cell.angle_gamma   90.00
#
_symmetry.space_group_name_H-M   'P 1'
#
loop_
_entity.id
_entity.type
_entity.pdbx_description
1 polymer ?
#
loop_
_entity_poly.entity_id
_entity_poly.type
_entity_poly.pdbx_seq_one_letter_code
_entity_poly.pdbx_strand_id
1 'polypeptide(L)'
;MLSEEQRGWLYRAVAKLVLIDERLDNTEQNEFNEVMQALAGSLDMMDVQDLMRSESFSRPLTAPREITPERAWALFVELVRTAVVDARLATAEKAYLNNIMDCLGFAELGREPIFQWIELMAKAHSIENGFAVRLNQIIPQPKA
;
A
#
# COMPACT_ATOMS: atom_id res chain seq x y z
N MET A 1 -15.02 -7.36 6.49
CA MET A 1 -13.98 -8.40 6.30
C MET A 1 -13.87 -8.68 4.81
N LEU A 2 -12.65 -8.67 4.25
CA LEU A 2 -12.41 -8.93 2.82
C LEU A 2 -12.57 -10.43 2.52
N SER A 3 -13.06 -10.78 1.32
CA SER A 3 -13.06 -12.17 0.87
C SER A 3 -11.62 -12.66 0.61
N GLU A 4 -11.42 -13.98 0.49
CA GLU A 4 -10.12 -14.55 0.12
C GLU A 4 -9.64 -14.05 -1.25
N GLU A 5 -10.54 -13.96 -2.24
CA GLU A 5 -10.23 -13.38 -3.56
C GLU A 5 -9.80 -11.91 -3.45
N GLN A 6 -10.52 -11.10 -2.67
CA GLN A 6 -10.22 -9.68 -2.48
C GLN A 6 -8.89 -9.47 -1.75
N ARG A 7 -8.59 -10.32 -0.77
CA ARG A 7 -7.27 -10.35 -0.12
C ARG A 7 -6.19 -10.72 -1.13
N GLY A 8 -6.40 -11.82 -1.87
CA GLY A 8 -5.58 -12.27 -3.00
C GLY A 8 -5.20 -11.14 -3.96
N TRP A 9 -6.21 -10.38 -4.35
CA TRP A 9 -6.08 -9.22 -5.22
C TRP A 9 -5.27 -8.10 -4.56
N LEU A 10 -5.57 -7.77 -3.30
CA LEU A 10 -4.88 -6.72 -2.55
C LEU A 10 -3.38 -7.04 -2.38
N TYR A 11 -3.01 -8.28 -2.08
CA TYR A 11 -1.60 -8.67 -2.01
C TYR A 11 -0.88 -8.41 -3.31
N ARG A 12 -1.49 -8.81 -4.45
CA ARG A 12 -0.89 -8.58 -5.76
C ARG A 12 -0.79 -7.08 -6.06
N ALA A 13 -1.77 -6.30 -5.64
CA ALA A 13 -1.76 -4.84 -5.79
C ALA A 13 -0.63 -4.18 -5.00
N VAL A 14 -0.47 -4.56 -3.73
CA VAL A 14 0.58 -4.07 -2.82
C VAL A 14 1.96 -4.52 -3.29
N ALA A 15 2.15 -5.80 -3.60
CA ALA A 15 3.43 -6.31 -4.08
C ALA A 15 3.87 -5.66 -5.39
N LYS A 16 2.95 -5.42 -6.32
CA LYS A 16 3.27 -4.66 -7.53
C LYS A 16 3.64 -3.21 -7.22
N LEU A 17 2.92 -2.55 -6.31
CA LEU A 17 3.20 -1.17 -5.91
C LEU A 17 4.62 -1.03 -5.36
N VAL A 18 4.99 -1.89 -4.41
CA VAL A 18 6.31 -1.88 -3.76
C VAL A 18 7.45 -2.16 -4.74
N LEU A 19 7.20 -2.92 -5.80
CA LEU A 19 8.21 -3.24 -6.82
C LEU A 19 8.33 -2.20 -7.94
N ILE A 20 7.53 -1.12 -7.92
CA ILE A 20 7.60 -0.07 -8.95
C ILE A 20 8.90 0.71 -8.86
N ASP A 21 9.32 1.05 -7.65
CA ASP A 21 10.64 1.60 -7.42
C ASP A 21 11.58 0.40 -7.26
N GLU A 22 12.31 0.04 -8.31
CA GLU A 22 13.21 -1.14 -8.41
C GLU A 22 14.35 -1.18 -7.34
N ARG A 23 14.24 -0.37 -6.30
CA ARG A 23 15.13 -0.24 -5.16
C ARG A 23 14.34 -0.40 -3.86
N LEU A 24 13.83 -1.61 -3.63
CA LEU A 24 13.47 -2.04 -2.29
C LEU A 24 14.69 -1.87 -1.38
N ASP A 25 14.68 -0.86 -0.52
CA ASP A 25 15.64 -0.82 0.57
C ASP A 25 15.24 -1.81 1.68
N ASN A 26 16.14 -2.10 2.61
CA ASN A 26 15.88 -3.10 3.66
C ASN A 26 14.72 -2.71 4.59
N THR A 27 14.36 -1.41 4.66
CA THR A 27 13.27 -0.89 5.49
C THR A 27 11.93 -1.16 4.81
N GLU A 28 11.82 -0.76 3.53
CA GLU A 28 10.62 -1.01 2.70
C GLU A 28 10.34 -2.51 2.59
N GLN A 29 11.38 -3.34 2.53
CA GLN A 29 11.22 -4.79 2.50
C GLN A 29 10.62 -5.34 3.81
N ASN A 30 11.02 -4.82 4.97
CA ASN A 30 10.45 -5.26 6.25
C ASN A 30 9.00 -4.83 6.41
N GLU A 31 8.66 -3.61 6.03
CA GLU A 31 7.29 -3.10 6.10
C GLU A 31 6.38 -3.80 5.07
N PHE A 32 6.89 -4.09 3.87
CA PHE A 32 6.20 -4.96 2.92
C PHE A 32 5.92 -6.32 3.55
N ASN A 33 6.90 -6.94 4.21
CA ASN A 33 6.70 -8.24 4.86
C ASN A 33 5.66 -8.17 5.99
N GLU A 34 5.66 -7.10 6.79
CA GLU A 34 4.69 -6.89 7.87
C GLU A 34 3.26 -6.69 7.31
N VAL A 35 3.11 -5.88 6.26
CA VAL A 35 1.83 -5.67 5.57
C VAL A 35 1.34 -6.99 4.95
N MET A 36 2.24 -7.73 4.31
CA MET A 36 1.90 -9.03 3.71
C MET A 36 1.50 -10.05 4.77
N GLN A 37 2.20 -10.14 5.90
CA GLN A 37 1.83 -11.01 7.03
C GLN A 37 0.49 -10.61 7.66
N ALA A 38 0.28 -9.31 7.90
CA ALA A 38 -0.94 -8.78 8.49
C ALA A 38 -2.17 -9.03 7.61
N LEU A 39 -2.01 -8.87 6.30
CA LEU A 39 -3.07 -9.16 5.35
C LEU A 39 -3.30 -10.69 5.26
N ALA A 40 -2.23 -11.49 5.22
CA ALA A 40 -2.25 -12.95 4.97
C ALA A 40 -2.81 -13.79 6.10
N GLY A 41 -2.77 -13.30 7.33
CA GLY A 41 -3.20 -14.05 8.52
C GLY A 41 -2.24 -15.19 8.90
N SER A 42 -1.46 -15.76 7.97
CA SER A 42 -0.37 -16.72 8.22
C SER A 42 0.41 -17.18 6.96
N LEU A 43 0.48 -16.42 5.85
CA LEU A 43 1.25 -16.89 4.68
C LEU A 43 2.74 -16.88 5.01
N ASP A 44 3.42 -17.97 4.63
CA ASP A 44 4.86 -18.08 4.77
C ASP A 44 5.53 -17.13 3.76
N MET A 45 6.68 -16.58 4.12
CA MET A 45 7.46 -15.67 3.26
C MET A 45 7.85 -16.33 1.93
N MET A 46 7.98 -17.65 1.91
CA MET A 46 8.17 -18.43 0.69
C MET A 46 7.00 -18.29 -0.28
N ASP A 47 5.76 -18.29 0.22
CA ASP A 47 4.57 -18.18 -0.63
C ASP A 47 4.47 -16.80 -1.30
N VAL A 48 4.94 -15.75 -0.63
CA VAL A 48 5.01 -14.39 -1.20
C VAL A 48 6.04 -14.32 -2.33
N GLN A 49 7.22 -14.92 -2.13
CA GLN A 49 8.26 -14.97 -3.18
C GLN A 49 7.84 -15.81 -4.38
N ASP A 50 7.16 -16.93 -4.14
CA ASP A 50 6.64 -17.80 -5.20
C ASP A 50 5.49 -17.12 -5.95
N LEU A 51 4.62 -16.39 -5.24
CA LEU A 51 3.60 -15.56 -5.86
C LEU A 51 4.25 -14.52 -6.79
N MET A 52 5.28 -13.80 -6.34
CA MET A 52 5.99 -12.81 -7.14
C MET A 52 6.64 -13.39 -8.41
N ARG A 53 7.10 -14.65 -8.33
CA ARG A 53 7.71 -15.36 -9.47
C ARG A 53 6.69 -16.00 -10.41
N SER A 54 5.43 -16.07 -10.02
CA SER A 54 4.39 -16.70 -10.82
C SER A 54 4.02 -15.87 -12.06
N GLU A 55 3.62 -16.54 -13.15
CA GLU A 55 3.03 -15.85 -14.31
C GLU A 55 1.81 -15.00 -13.92
N SER A 56 1.06 -15.44 -12.90
CA SER A 56 -0.11 -14.71 -12.41
C SER A 56 0.27 -13.31 -11.91
N PHE A 57 1.46 -13.13 -11.36
CA PHE A 57 1.94 -11.83 -10.91
C PHE A 57 2.22 -10.90 -12.07
N SER A 58 2.79 -11.39 -13.17
CA SER A 58 3.08 -10.57 -14.36
C SER A 58 1.80 -10.02 -15.04
N ARG A 59 0.66 -10.69 -14.87
CA ARG A 59 -0.62 -10.25 -15.46
C ARG A 59 -1.08 -8.92 -14.88
N PRO A 60 -1.67 -8.03 -15.71
CA PRO A 60 -2.37 -6.84 -15.23
C PRO A 60 -3.42 -7.19 -14.18
N LEU A 61 -3.63 -6.30 -13.22
CA LEU A 61 -4.73 -6.44 -12.29
C LEU A 61 -6.04 -6.16 -13.02
N THR A 62 -7.07 -6.91 -12.67
CA THR A 62 -8.44 -6.71 -13.13
C THR A 62 -9.33 -6.55 -11.91
N ALA A 63 -10.47 -5.87 -12.03
CA ALA A 63 -11.43 -5.73 -10.93
C ALA A 63 -11.71 -7.10 -10.26
N PRO A 64 -11.72 -7.20 -8.92
CA PRO A 64 -12.25 -8.36 -8.22
C PRO A 64 -13.72 -8.59 -8.61
N ARG A 65 -14.17 -9.84 -8.64
CA ARG A 65 -15.58 -10.13 -8.96
C ARG A 65 -16.51 -9.53 -7.89
N GLU A 66 -17.64 -9.00 -8.34
CA GLU A 66 -18.76 -8.56 -7.48
C GLU A 66 -18.33 -7.56 -6.38
N ILE A 67 -17.42 -6.64 -6.71
CA ILE A 67 -16.97 -5.64 -5.76
C ILE A 67 -17.97 -4.48 -5.64
N THR A 68 -18.42 -4.21 -4.42
CA THR A 68 -19.25 -3.03 -4.13
C THR A 68 -18.36 -1.79 -4.02
N PRO A 69 -18.89 -0.56 -4.24
CA PRO A 69 -18.11 0.66 -4.12
C PRO A 69 -17.39 0.82 -2.77
N GLU A 70 -18.04 0.41 -1.67
CA GLU A 70 -17.47 0.50 -0.32
C GLU A 70 -16.27 -0.44 -0.15
N ARG A 71 -16.34 -1.64 -0.76
CA ARG A 71 -15.23 -2.60 -0.74
C ARG A 71 -14.09 -2.16 -1.64
N ALA A 72 -14.40 -1.61 -2.82
CA ALA A 72 -13.41 -1.02 -3.72
C ALA A 72 -12.66 0.11 -3.01
N TRP A 73 -13.38 1.00 -2.32
CA TRP A 73 -12.78 2.05 -1.50
C TRP A 73 -11.90 1.47 -0.37
N ALA A 74 -12.38 0.47 0.36
CA ALA A 74 -11.60 -0.16 1.44
C ALA A 74 -10.29 -0.77 0.92
N LEU A 75 -10.32 -1.50 -0.21
CA LEU A 75 -9.10 -2.03 -0.85
C LEU A 75 -8.14 -0.92 -1.25
N PHE A 76 -8.68 0.15 -1.85
CA PHE A 76 -7.87 1.29 -2.29
C PHE A 76 -7.20 2.00 -1.11
N VAL A 77 -7.92 2.19 0.00
CA VAL A 77 -7.38 2.82 1.22
C VAL A 77 -6.23 2.00 1.79
N GLU A 78 -6.35 0.68 1.86
CA GLU A 78 -5.24 -0.16 2.35
C GLU A 78 -4.03 -0.08 1.43
N LEU A 79 -4.23 -0.07 0.10
CA LEU A 79 -3.14 0.13 -0.84
C LEU A 79 -2.46 1.50 -0.67
N VAL A 80 -3.23 2.56 -0.50
CA VAL A 80 -2.71 3.92 -0.26
C VAL A 80 -1.91 3.97 1.04
N ARG A 81 -2.37 3.32 2.11
CA ARG A 81 -1.61 3.24 3.36
C ARG A 81 -0.23 2.63 3.17
N THR A 82 -0.11 1.60 2.34
CA THR A 82 1.19 1.03 1.99
C THR A 82 2.01 1.96 1.09
N ALA A 83 1.38 2.68 0.16
CA ALA A 83 2.06 3.61 -0.75
C ALA A 83 2.66 4.84 -0.06
N VAL A 84 2.17 5.22 1.12
CA VAL A 84 2.59 6.45 1.81
C VAL A 84 3.61 6.21 2.92
N VAL A 85 4.06 4.97 3.09
CA VAL A 85 4.99 4.58 4.18
C VAL A 85 6.33 5.31 4.06
N ASP A 86 6.88 5.44 2.84
CA ASP A 86 8.11 6.21 2.63
C ASP A 86 7.89 7.73 2.61
N ALA A 87 6.67 8.16 2.92
CA ALA A 87 6.23 9.55 3.03
C ALA A 87 6.47 10.39 1.76
N ARG A 88 6.68 9.73 0.62
CA ARG A 88 6.84 10.31 -0.71
C ARG A 88 6.17 9.38 -1.70
N LEU A 89 5.53 9.97 -2.71
CA LEU A 89 4.95 9.24 -3.83
C LEU A 89 5.67 9.61 -5.10
N ALA A 90 6.43 8.66 -5.64
CA ALA A 90 7.07 8.78 -6.93
C ALA A 90 6.02 8.88 -8.05
N THR A 91 6.40 9.45 -9.19
CA THR A 91 5.51 9.57 -10.36
C THR A 91 4.97 8.22 -10.81
N ALA A 92 5.79 7.17 -10.73
CA ALA A 92 5.40 5.83 -11.14
C ALA A 92 4.35 5.21 -10.20
N GLU A 93 4.45 5.44 -8.89
CA GLU A 93 3.44 5.01 -7.91
C GLU A 93 2.12 5.74 -8.11
N LYS A 94 2.15 7.07 -8.35
CA LYS A 94 0.94 7.83 -8.68
C LYS A 94 0.27 7.29 -9.93
N ALA A 95 1.04 7.00 -10.98
CA ALA A 95 0.52 6.39 -12.20
C ALA A 95 -0.12 5.02 -11.94
N TYR A 96 0.50 4.21 -11.06
CA TYR A 96 -0.05 2.93 -10.69
C TYR A 96 -1.32 3.03 -9.84
N LEU A 97 -1.38 3.92 -8.86
CA LEU A 97 -2.59 4.20 -8.08
C LEU A 97 -3.73 4.67 -8.99
N ASN A 98 -3.43 5.46 -10.04
CA ASN A 98 -4.41 5.84 -11.05
C ASN A 98 -4.95 4.61 -11.81
N ASN A 99 -4.07 3.71 -12.25
CA ASN A 99 -4.49 2.47 -12.91
C ASN A 99 -5.32 1.56 -11.98
N ILE A 100 -5.05 1.59 -10.68
CA ILE A 100 -5.85 0.87 -9.69
C ILE A 100 -7.25 1.48 -9.56
N MET A 101 -7.36 2.82 -9.56
CA MET A 101 -8.65 3.50 -9.59
C MET A 101 -9.46 3.12 -10.84
N ASP A 102 -8.82 3.02 -12.01
CA ASP A 102 -9.44 2.47 -13.22
C ASP A 102 -9.97 1.04 -12.99
N CYS A 103 -9.12 0.16 -12.45
CA CYS A 103 -9.49 -1.24 -12.18
C CYS A 103 -10.66 -1.38 -11.21
N LEU A 104 -10.77 -0.47 -10.24
CA LEU A 104 -11.82 -0.48 -9.23
C LEU A 104 -13.08 0.29 -9.66
N GLY A 105 -13.09 0.87 -10.86
CA GLY A 105 -14.26 1.56 -11.42
C GLY A 105 -14.49 2.96 -10.87
N PHE A 106 -13.44 3.66 -10.43
CA PHE A 106 -13.55 5.03 -9.95
C PHE A 106 -13.86 5.98 -11.11
N ALA A 107 -14.81 6.89 -10.89
CA ALA A 107 -15.13 7.93 -11.86
C ALA A 107 -14.01 8.97 -11.95
N GLU A 108 -13.72 9.44 -13.17
CA GLU A 108 -12.73 10.49 -13.45
C GLU A 108 -12.89 11.75 -12.58
N LEU A 109 -14.15 12.19 -12.40
CA LEU A 109 -14.49 13.38 -11.61
C LEU A 109 -14.02 13.32 -10.15
N GLY A 110 -13.81 12.12 -9.59
CA GLY A 110 -13.36 11.93 -8.21
C GLY A 110 -11.85 11.85 -8.03
N ARG A 111 -11.06 11.73 -9.11
CA ARG A 111 -9.64 11.36 -9.01
C ARG A 111 -8.76 12.45 -8.42
N GLU A 112 -8.95 13.69 -8.84
CA GLU A 112 -8.15 14.82 -8.36
C GLU A 112 -8.30 15.02 -6.83
N PRO A 113 -9.51 15.08 -6.26
CA PRO A 113 -9.68 15.12 -4.79
C PRO A 113 -9.05 13.92 -4.07
N ILE A 114 -9.09 12.73 -4.68
CA ILE A 114 -8.48 11.53 -4.11
C ILE A 114 -6.96 11.67 -4.08
N PHE A 115 -6.31 12.12 -5.16
CA PHE A 115 -4.87 12.34 -5.16
C PHE A 115 -4.44 13.41 -4.15
N GLN A 116 -5.22 14.48 -4.00
CA GLN A 116 -4.97 15.47 -2.95
C GLN A 116 -5.03 14.84 -1.55
N TRP A 117 -6.00 13.96 -1.30
CA TRP A 117 -6.08 13.21 -0.05
C TRP A 117 -4.85 12.30 0.17
N ILE A 118 -4.40 11.59 -0.86
CA ILE A 118 -3.21 10.73 -0.79
C ILE A 118 -1.96 11.57 -0.47
N GLU A 119 -1.80 12.75 -1.08
CA GLU A 119 -0.68 13.64 -0.78
C GLU A 119 -0.70 14.17 0.65
N LEU A 120 -1.89 14.45 1.19
CA LEU A 120 -2.05 14.81 2.61
C LEU A 120 -1.66 13.66 3.54
N MET A 121 -2.01 12.42 3.18
CA MET A 121 -1.61 11.22 3.94
C MET A 121 -0.07 11.07 3.97
N ALA A 122 0.59 11.17 2.82
CA ALA A 122 2.06 11.11 2.75
C ALA A 122 2.73 12.22 3.58
N LYS A 123 2.20 13.44 3.50
CA LYS A 123 2.69 14.57 4.29
C LYS A 123 2.51 14.34 5.80
N ALA A 124 1.35 13.85 6.22
CA ALA A 124 1.08 13.54 7.62
C ALA A 124 2.05 12.49 8.16
N HIS A 125 2.31 11.43 7.37
CA HIS A 125 3.25 10.39 7.74
C HIS A 125 4.71 10.90 7.81
N SER A 126 5.11 11.80 6.89
CA SER A 126 6.41 12.49 6.98
C SER A 126 6.61 13.24 8.29
N ILE A 127 5.55 13.93 8.75
CA ILE A 127 5.55 14.68 10.01
C ILE A 127 5.66 13.72 11.20
N GLU A 128 4.91 12.63 11.18
CA GLU A 128 4.94 11.56 12.19
C GLU A 128 6.34 10.94 12.32
N ASN A 129 6.96 10.56 11.20
CA ASN A 129 8.33 10.03 11.17
C ASN A 129 9.33 11.06 11.73
N GLY A 130 9.12 12.35 11.45
CA GLY A 130 9.88 13.44 12.04
C GLY A 130 9.70 13.58 13.56
N PHE A 131 8.55 13.19 14.12
CA PHE A 131 8.36 13.12 15.58
C PHE A 131 9.05 11.90 16.18
N ALA A 132 8.94 10.72 15.54
CA ALA A 132 9.58 9.48 15.99
C ALA A 132 11.08 9.65 16.22
N VAL A 133 11.79 10.28 15.28
CA VAL A 133 13.24 10.57 15.38
C VAL A 133 13.58 11.50 16.55
N ARG A 134 12.64 12.36 16.96
CA ARG A 134 12.83 13.37 18.01
C ARG A 134 12.13 13.01 19.32
N LEU A 135 11.65 11.77 19.48
CA LEU A 135 10.88 11.36 20.67
C LEU A 135 11.59 11.70 21.98
N ASN A 136 12.90 11.46 22.07
CA ASN A 136 13.68 11.76 23.28
C ASN A 136 13.80 13.26 23.62
N GLN A 137 13.55 14.15 22.65
CA GLN A 137 13.53 15.61 22.85
C GLN A 137 12.13 16.11 23.27
N ILE A 138 11.08 15.39 22.87
CA ILE A 138 9.68 15.75 23.10
C ILE A 138 9.17 15.14 24.40
N ILE A 139 9.55 13.89 24.64
CA ILE A 139 9.23 13.09 25.83
C ILE A 139 10.57 12.75 26.50
N PRO A 140 11.13 13.68 27.29
CA PRO A 140 12.37 13.40 28.01
C PRO A 140 12.16 12.25 29.00
N GLN A 141 13.06 11.26 28.97
CA GLN A 141 13.03 10.14 29.90
C GLN A 141 13.14 10.66 31.35
N PRO A 142 12.35 10.12 32.29
CA PRO A 142 12.47 10.50 33.69
C PRO A 142 13.89 10.20 34.19
N LYS A 143 14.51 11.18 34.88
CA LYS A 143 15.80 10.96 35.53
C LYS A 143 15.61 9.91 36.62
N ALA A 144 16.38 8.83 36.53
CA ALA A 144 16.49 7.80 37.56
C ALA A 144 17.02 8.37 38.89
#